data_AF-A0A6A4VZP7-F1
#
_entry.id   AF-A0A6A4VZP7-F1
#
_cell.length_a   1.000
_cell.length_b   1.000
_cell.length_c   1.000
_cell.angle_alpha   90.00
_cell.angle_beta   90.00
_cell.angle_gamma   90.00
#
_symmetry.space_group_name_H-M   'P 1'
#
loop_
_entity.id
_entity.type
_entity.pdbx_description
1 polymer ?
#
loop_
_entity_poly.entity_id
_entity_poly.type
_entity_poly.pdbx_seq_one_letter_code
_entity_poly.pdbx_strand_id
1 'polypeptide(L)'
;MQAAPTIGRVVSLTPRHGDVFYLRVLLHHVPGATTFADLRTVDGQVCDTHQEACRRRGLLQDDQEWAETLVGAVRTQRPGQLRQLFVVLLLFCAPADPAALLHRFQAAMGEDFARRHPELPPETVTGLVLLRISDSLQRAGKTLEDFGLPPVPAEHQAAAAALEGAEELRRLPPIIREEVDFDRADLQHTSELAQLIRLARLIVMDEAKALYTRVHRLRENMRARLAQEENQQAELEEFSTWLLQLGNGELPTDAEGRVTLPPALVLEAELPAVIDWTFGNLTDADSMASRAVLAPTNSTVDSVNSYVTDIFPGQAVECLSADDTVGEEQEPVPQDSRHRRSTGGLPGRLTHFDAVARGADKALPPARGVEFSPLLTPAGRRA
;
A
#
# COMPACT_ATOMS: atom_id res chain seq x y z
N MET A 1 23.18 -44.36 -31.40
CA MET A 1 23.59 -44.08 -30.01
C MET A 1 22.36 -43.61 -29.26
N GLN A 2 21.80 -44.43 -28.36
CA GLN A 2 20.77 -43.96 -27.45
C GLN A 2 21.46 -43.05 -26.42
N ALA A 3 21.05 -41.78 -26.35
CA ALA A 3 21.56 -40.82 -25.40
C ALA A 3 21.30 -41.34 -23.98
N ALA A 4 22.32 -41.33 -23.13
CA ALA A 4 22.17 -41.70 -21.73
C ALA A 4 21.15 -40.78 -21.04
N PRO A 5 20.26 -41.30 -20.19
CA PRO A 5 19.31 -40.46 -19.45
C PRO A 5 20.08 -39.47 -18.59
N THR A 6 19.98 -38.19 -18.95
CA THR A 6 20.68 -37.09 -18.27
C THR A 6 19.71 -36.45 -17.28
N ILE A 7 20.04 -36.47 -15.99
CA ILE A 7 19.22 -35.85 -14.94
C ILE A 7 19.68 -34.40 -14.77
N GLY A 8 18.83 -33.46 -15.17
CA GLY A 8 19.04 -32.02 -14.94
C GLY A 8 18.31 -31.53 -13.70
N ARG A 9 18.92 -30.61 -12.93
CA ARG A 9 18.22 -29.87 -11.87
C ARG A 9 17.45 -28.71 -12.48
N VAL A 10 16.16 -28.62 -12.17
CA VAL A 10 15.29 -27.53 -12.65
C VAL A 10 15.10 -26.50 -11.52
N VAL A 11 15.73 -25.33 -11.63
CA VAL A 11 15.75 -24.27 -10.60
C VAL A 11 14.42 -23.54 -10.51
N SER A 12 13.58 -23.73 -9.48
CA SER A 12 12.26 -23.06 -9.36
C SER A 12 12.31 -21.57 -9.74
N LEU A 13 11.57 -21.19 -10.80
CA LEU A 13 11.50 -19.81 -11.29
C LEU A 13 10.11 -19.24 -10.97
N THR A 14 10.09 -17.97 -10.59
CA THR A 14 8.85 -17.18 -10.49
C THR A 14 8.75 -16.20 -11.67
N PRO A 15 7.54 -15.71 -12.03
CA PRO A 15 7.36 -14.73 -13.11
C PRO A 15 8.25 -13.49 -13.02
N ARG A 16 8.72 -13.16 -11.80
CA ARG A 16 9.66 -12.08 -11.48
C ARG A 16 11.01 -12.17 -12.19
N HIS A 17 11.35 -13.33 -12.73
CA HIS A 17 12.57 -13.60 -13.48
C HIS A 17 12.43 -13.30 -14.98
N GLY A 18 11.32 -12.68 -15.40
CA GLY A 18 11.12 -12.19 -16.75
C GLY A 18 11.11 -13.30 -17.81
N ASP A 19 11.73 -13.05 -18.96
CA ASP A 19 11.70 -13.94 -20.14
C ASP A 19 12.24 -15.36 -19.86
N VAL A 20 13.12 -15.53 -18.86
CA VAL A 20 13.65 -16.84 -18.43
C VAL A 20 12.57 -17.72 -17.79
N PHE A 21 11.60 -17.11 -17.09
CA PHE A 21 10.44 -17.83 -16.56
C PHE A 21 9.56 -18.36 -17.70
N TYR A 22 9.25 -17.52 -18.68
CA TYR A 22 8.41 -17.91 -19.82
C TYR A 22 9.09 -18.94 -20.73
N LEU A 23 10.41 -18.83 -20.94
CA LEU A 23 11.21 -19.87 -21.58
C LEU A 23 11.02 -21.22 -20.88
N ARG A 24 11.07 -21.22 -19.54
CA ARG A 24 10.85 -22.45 -18.76
C ARG A 24 9.45 -23.00 -18.97
N VAL A 25 8.42 -22.17 -18.97
CA VAL A 25 7.04 -22.60 -19.25
C VAL A 25 6.99 -23.28 -20.62
N LEU A 26 7.53 -22.66 -21.68
CA LEU A 26 7.55 -23.25 -23.02
C LEU A 26 8.30 -24.60 -23.08
N LEU A 27 9.41 -24.75 -22.35
CA LEU A 27 10.14 -26.02 -22.30
C LEU A 27 9.32 -27.18 -21.70
N HIS A 28 8.31 -26.90 -20.86
CA HIS A 28 7.41 -27.93 -20.33
C HIS A 28 6.26 -28.24 -21.28
N HIS A 29 5.85 -27.30 -22.12
CA HIS A 29 4.65 -27.41 -22.96
C HIS A 29 4.93 -27.65 -24.46
N VAL A 30 6.15 -27.42 -24.96
CA VAL A 30 6.50 -27.58 -26.38
C VAL A 30 7.37 -28.83 -26.56
N PRO A 31 6.77 -29.98 -26.91
CA PRO A 31 7.53 -31.21 -27.14
C PRO A 31 8.35 -31.14 -28.43
N GLY A 32 9.57 -31.67 -28.40
CA GLY A 32 10.39 -31.85 -29.60
C GLY A 32 11.00 -30.58 -30.19
N ALA A 33 10.94 -29.45 -29.48
CA ALA A 33 11.66 -28.24 -29.88
C ALA A 33 13.18 -28.50 -29.90
N THR A 34 13.82 -28.19 -31.03
CA THR A 34 15.27 -28.35 -31.23
C THR A 34 16.01 -27.03 -31.16
N THR A 35 15.29 -25.91 -31.28
CA THR A 35 15.83 -24.55 -31.20
C THR A 35 14.95 -23.63 -30.35
N PHE A 36 15.49 -22.50 -29.89
CA PHE A 36 14.70 -21.45 -29.22
C PHE A 36 13.66 -20.80 -30.15
N ALA A 37 13.89 -20.82 -31.46
CA ALA A 37 12.89 -20.35 -32.42
C ALA A 37 11.68 -21.29 -32.46
N ASP A 38 11.91 -22.60 -32.37
CA ASP A 38 10.85 -23.62 -32.31
C ASP A 38 9.95 -23.39 -31.09
N LEU A 39 10.55 -23.08 -29.92
CA LEU A 39 9.81 -22.76 -28.69
C LEU A 39 8.90 -21.54 -28.84
N ARG A 40 9.36 -20.51 -29.57
CA ARG A 40 8.59 -19.27 -29.80
C ARG A 40 7.63 -19.36 -30.99
N THR A 41 7.58 -20.49 -31.69
CA THR A 41 6.69 -20.66 -32.84
C THR A 41 5.30 -21.08 -32.37
N VAL A 42 4.28 -20.28 -32.73
CA VAL A 42 2.86 -20.55 -32.50
C VAL A 42 2.12 -20.36 -33.82
N ASP A 43 1.35 -21.36 -34.25
CA ASP A 43 0.62 -21.36 -35.53
C ASP A 43 1.49 -21.01 -36.76
N GLY A 44 2.75 -21.43 -36.76
CA GLY A 44 3.69 -21.19 -37.86
C GLY A 44 4.32 -19.79 -37.89
N GLN A 45 4.05 -18.92 -36.91
CA GLN A 45 4.71 -17.63 -36.73
C GLN A 45 5.65 -17.64 -35.52
N VAL A 46 6.87 -17.12 -35.72
CA VAL A 46 7.85 -16.95 -34.64
C VAL A 46 7.54 -15.67 -33.86
N CYS A 47 7.28 -15.80 -32.57
CA CYS A 47 7.03 -14.65 -31.68
C CYS A 47 8.33 -13.96 -31.28
N ASP A 48 8.26 -12.66 -30.97
CA ASP A 48 9.43 -11.87 -30.58
C ASP A 48 9.99 -12.26 -29.19
N THR A 49 9.13 -12.60 -28.23
CA THR A 49 9.52 -12.99 -26.86
C THR A 49 8.94 -14.34 -26.45
N HIS A 50 9.51 -14.98 -25.42
CA HIS A 50 8.94 -16.23 -24.88
C HIS A 50 7.61 -15.96 -24.19
N GLN A 51 7.45 -14.79 -23.56
CA GLN A 51 6.18 -14.33 -22.99
C GLN A 51 5.06 -14.28 -24.04
N GLU A 52 5.32 -13.70 -25.22
CA GLU A 52 4.33 -13.60 -26.28
C GLU A 52 3.91 -15.00 -26.80
N ALA A 53 4.86 -15.92 -26.91
CA ALA A 53 4.57 -17.30 -27.29
C ALA A 53 3.73 -18.03 -26.22
N CYS A 54 4.01 -17.83 -24.92
CA CYS A 54 3.17 -18.35 -23.83
C CYS A 54 1.75 -17.77 -23.88
N ARG A 55 1.62 -16.46 -24.13
CA ARG A 55 0.33 -15.78 -24.26
C ARG A 55 -0.50 -16.35 -25.41
N ARG A 56 0.07 -16.46 -26.61
CA ARG A 56 -0.63 -17.02 -27.78
C ARG A 56 -1.01 -18.49 -27.61
N ARG A 57 -0.26 -19.25 -26.80
CA ARG A 57 -0.58 -20.64 -26.45
C ARG A 57 -1.60 -20.77 -25.32
N GLY A 58 -2.08 -19.66 -24.73
CA GLY A 58 -3.01 -19.69 -23.60
C GLY A 58 -2.40 -20.23 -22.30
N LEU A 59 -1.07 -20.15 -22.15
CA LEU A 59 -0.35 -20.66 -20.98
C LEU A 59 -0.26 -19.64 -19.84
N LEU A 60 -0.79 -18.43 -20.03
CA LEU A 60 -0.86 -17.36 -19.04
C LEU A 60 -2.32 -17.17 -18.62
N GLN A 61 -2.55 -16.82 -17.35
CA GLN A 61 -3.88 -16.44 -16.87
C GLN A 61 -4.42 -15.25 -17.68
N ASP A 62 -5.73 -15.18 -17.89
CA ASP A 62 -6.34 -14.03 -18.56
C ASP A 62 -6.16 -12.76 -17.72
N ASP A 63 -6.01 -11.61 -18.38
CA ASP A 63 -5.94 -10.33 -17.68
C ASP A 63 -7.34 -9.80 -17.30
N GLN A 64 -8.37 -10.63 -17.41
CA GLN A 64 -9.76 -10.26 -17.16
C GLN A 64 -9.95 -9.88 -15.69
N GLU A 65 -9.40 -10.68 -14.77
CA GLU A 65 -9.44 -10.40 -13.32
C GLU A 65 -8.79 -9.05 -12.98
N TRP A 66 -7.64 -8.75 -13.61
CA TRP A 66 -6.93 -7.48 -13.40
C TRP A 66 -7.68 -6.30 -14.00
N ALA A 67 -8.28 -6.49 -15.17
CA ALA A 67 -9.10 -5.48 -15.81
C ALA A 67 -10.34 -5.15 -14.95
N GLU A 68 -11.05 -6.15 -14.45
CA GLU A 68 -12.22 -5.97 -13.58
C GLU A 68 -11.85 -5.29 -12.26
N THR A 69 -10.72 -5.70 -11.67
CA THR A 69 -10.16 -5.06 -10.47
C THR A 69 -9.88 -3.57 -10.70
N LEU A 70 -9.23 -3.23 -11.81
CA LEU A 70 -8.93 -1.84 -12.18
C LEU A 70 -10.21 -1.06 -12.53
N VAL A 71 -11.20 -1.66 -13.18
CA VAL A 71 -12.52 -1.04 -13.41
C VAL A 71 -13.18 -0.67 -12.08
N GLY A 72 -13.17 -1.57 -11.08
CA GLY A 72 -13.69 -1.29 -9.74
C GLY A 72 -12.91 -0.16 -9.04
N ALA A 73 -11.59 -0.18 -9.16
CA ALA A 73 -10.72 0.82 -8.56
C ALA A 73 -10.92 2.22 -9.15
N VAL A 74 -11.15 2.35 -10.46
CA VAL A 74 -11.42 3.65 -11.12
C VAL A 74 -12.62 4.37 -10.47
N ARG A 75 -13.61 3.64 -9.97
CA ARG A 75 -14.83 4.21 -9.37
C ARG A 75 -14.63 4.68 -7.93
N THR A 76 -13.58 4.20 -7.26
CA THR A 76 -13.44 4.33 -5.80
C THR A 76 -12.11 4.94 -5.35
N GLN A 77 -11.08 4.90 -6.19
CA GLN A 77 -9.71 5.31 -5.86
C GLN A 77 -9.34 6.62 -6.54
N ARG A 78 -8.41 7.36 -5.91
CA ARG A 78 -7.79 8.53 -6.56
C ARG A 78 -6.79 8.08 -7.63
N PRO A 79 -6.50 8.89 -8.67
CA PRO A 79 -5.55 8.53 -9.73
C PRO A 79 -4.18 8.07 -9.22
N GLY A 80 -3.66 8.70 -8.16
CA GLY A 80 -2.41 8.27 -7.51
C GLY A 80 -2.47 6.87 -6.87
N GLN A 81 -3.61 6.50 -6.27
CA GLN A 81 -3.82 5.17 -5.72
C GLN A 81 -4.05 4.13 -6.82
N LEU A 82 -4.70 4.53 -7.92
CA LEU A 82 -4.86 3.68 -9.11
C LEU A 82 -3.51 3.33 -9.74
N ARG A 83 -2.58 4.29 -9.83
CA ARG A 83 -1.19 4.05 -10.25
C ARG A 83 -0.46 3.09 -9.30
N GLN A 84 -0.64 3.24 -7.98
CA GLN A 84 -0.04 2.32 -7.00
C GLN A 84 -0.61 0.89 -7.11
N LEU A 85 -1.92 0.75 -7.30
CA LEU A 85 -2.55 -0.55 -7.53
C LEU A 85 -1.98 -1.22 -8.78
N PHE A 86 -1.82 -0.46 -9.87
CA PHE A 86 -1.20 -0.99 -11.08
C PHE A 86 0.23 -1.48 -10.83
N VAL A 87 1.05 -0.72 -10.09
CA VAL A 87 2.41 -1.15 -9.68
C VAL A 87 2.38 -2.44 -8.86
N VAL A 88 1.42 -2.58 -7.94
CA VAL A 88 1.22 -3.83 -7.17
C VAL A 88 0.89 -5.00 -8.11
N LEU A 89 0.00 -4.81 -9.09
CA LEU A 89 -0.31 -5.84 -10.08
C LEU A 89 0.94 -6.26 -10.87
N LEU A 90 1.76 -5.31 -11.30
CA LEU A 90 3.03 -5.62 -11.97
C LEU A 90 3.96 -6.45 -11.09
N LEU A 91 4.19 -6.02 -9.85
CA LEU A 91 5.18 -6.64 -8.96
C LEU A 91 4.78 -8.03 -8.46
N PHE A 92 3.48 -8.28 -8.30
CA PHE A 92 3.00 -9.45 -7.56
C PHE A 92 2.08 -10.38 -8.38
N CYS A 93 1.41 -9.87 -9.40
CA CYS A 93 0.39 -10.63 -10.14
C CYS A 93 0.86 -11.08 -11.53
N ALA A 94 1.93 -10.48 -12.06
CA ALA A 94 2.51 -10.83 -13.37
C ALA A 94 1.47 -10.91 -14.51
N PRO A 95 0.78 -9.79 -14.83
CA PRO A 95 -0.21 -9.75 -15.89
C PRO A 95 0.38 -10.22 -17.23
N ALA A 96 -0.46 -10.87 -18.05
CA ALA A 96 -0.08 -11.44 -19.32
C ALA A 96 0.35 -10.37 -20.33
N ASP A 97 -0.37 -9.25 -20.38
CA ASP A 97 -0.10 -8.06 -21.21
C ASP A 97 -0.21 -6.76 -20.39
N PRO A 98 0.86 -6.43 -19.63
CA PRO A 98 0.91 -5.20 -18.84
C PRO A 98 0.71 -3.92 -19.66
N ALA A 99 1.14 -3.92 -20.93
CA ALA A 99 1.06 -2.77 -21.82
C ALA A 99 -0.38 -2.50 -22.26
N ALA A 100 -1.15 -3.55 -22.60
CA ALA A 100 -2.56 -3.44 -22.91
C ALA A 100 -3.37 -2.92 -21.70
N LEU A 101 -3.09 -3.43 -20.50
CA LEU A 101 -3.70 -2.94 -19.27
C LEU A 101 -3.38 -1.46 -19.02
N LEU A 102 -2.11 -1.06 -19.13
CA LEU A 102 -1.72 0.33 -18.98
C LEU A 102 -2.46 1.22 -19.98
N HIS A 103 -2.45 0.86 -21.26
CA HIS A 103 -3.10 1.63 -22.32
C HIS A 103 -4.60 1.84 -22.04
N ARG A 104 -5.29 0.81 -21.50
CA ARG A 104 -6.70 0.89 -21.14
C ARG A 104 -6.98 1.85 -19.99
N PHE A 105 -6.11 1.91 -18.99
CA PHE A 105 -6.36 2.67 -17.74
C PHE A 105 -5.53 3.96 -17.61
N GLN A 106 -4.64 4.27 -18.56
CA GLN A 106 -3.74 5.43 -18.51
C GLN A 106 -4.49 6.77 -18.36
N ALA A 107 -5.65 6.91 -19.00
CA ALA A 107 -6.46 8.13 -18.92
C ALA A 107 -6.99 8.37 -17.49
N ALA A 108 -7.49 7.31 -16.84
CA ALA A 108 -7.95 7.38 -15.45
C ALA A 108 -6.78 7.57 -14.48
N MET A 109 -5.63 6.93 -14.76
CA MET A 109 -4.41 7.15 -14.01
C MET A 109 -3.84 8.56 -14.18
N GLY A 110 -4.14 9.27 -15.27
CA GLY A 110 -3.63 10.61 -15.56
C GLY A 110 -4.59 11.75 -15.21
N GLU A 111 -5.79 11.43 -14.70
CA GLU A 111 -6.87 12.40 -14.50
C GLU A 111 -6.46 13.57 -13.59
N ASP A 112 -5.66 13.31 -12.55
CA ASP A 112 -5.17 14.33 -11.63
C ASP A 112 -4.20 15.31 -12.30
N PHE A 113 -3.41 14.86 -13.27
CA PHE A 113 -2.54 15.73 -14.07
C PHE A 113 -3.35 16.54 -15.08
N ALA A 114 -4.24 15.87 -15.82
CA ALA A 114 -5.11 16.52 -16.80
C ALA A 114 -5.99 17.61 -16.17
N ARG A 115 -6.49 17.39 -14.95
CA ARG A 115 -7.30 18.36 -14.21
C ARG A 115 -6.49 19.55 -13.71
N ARG A 116 -5.25 19.32 -13.24
CA ARG A 116 -4.36 20.38 -12.73
C ARG A 116 -3.75 21.21 -13.84
N HIS A 117 -3.56 20.60 -15.01
CA HIS A 117 -2.88 21.19 -16.17
C HIS A 117 -3.66 20.90 -17.46
N PRO A 118 -4.84 21.51 -17.63
CA PRO A 118 -5.66 21.33 -18.83
C PRO A 118 -4.97 21.78 -20.13
N GLU A 119 -3.93 22.59 -20.03
CA GLU A 119 -3.09 23.06 -21.13
C GLU A 119 -2.15 21.99 -21.71
N LEU A 120 -1.91 20.89 -20.98
CA LEU A 120 -0.94 19.88 -21.40
C LEU A 120 -1.51 18.95 -22.48
N PRO A 121 -0.69 18.59 -23.48
CA PRO A 121 -1.06 17.55 -24.43
C PRO A 121 -1.31 16.20 -23.71
N PRO A 122 -2.27 15.38 -24.18
CA PRO A 122 -2.53 14.06 -23.61
C PRO A 122 -1.29 13.15 -23.55
N GLU A 123 -0.40 13.24 -24.53
CA GLU A 123 0.86 12.49 -24.58
C GLU A 123 1.77 12.84 -23.40
N THR A 124 1.84 14.12 -23.03
CA THR A 124 2.62 14.57 -21.86
C THR A 124 2.01 14.04 -20.56
N VAL A 125 0.67 13.99 -20.46
CA VAL A 125 -0.02 13.38 -19.32
C VAL A 125 0.30 11.89 -19.20
N THR A 126 0.31 11.16 -20.32
CA THR A 126 0.72 9.74 -20.35
C THR A 126 2.18 9.59 -19.90
N GLY A 127 3.07 10.46 -20.37
CA GLY A 127 4.47 10.50 -19.92
C GLY A 127 4.62 10.71 -18.41
N LEU A 128 3.82 11.60 -17.82
CA LEU A 128 3.78 11.83 -16.37
C LEU A 128 3.29 10.60 -15.59
N VAL A 129 2.28 9.90 -16.11
CA VAL A 129 1.80 8.64 -15.52
C VAL A 129 2.91 7.60 -15.52
N LEU A 130 3.57 7.40 -16.66
CA LEU A 130 4.69 6.47 -16.82
C LEU A 130 5.85 6.82 -15.87
N LEU A 131 6.17 8.10 -15.72
CA LEU A 131 7.21 8.56 -14.79
C LEU A 131 6.87 8.17 -13.34
N ARG A 132 5.63 8.40 -12.88
CA ARG A 132 5.22 8.02 -11.50
C ARG A 132 5.21 6.51 -11.27
N ILE A 133 4.85 5.74 -12.27
CA ILE A 133 4.94 4.27 -12.23
C ILE A 133 6.41 3.87 -12.15
N SER A 134 7.29 4.48 -12.97
CA SER A 134 8.73 4.24 -12.95
C SER A 134 9.36 4.54 -11.58
N ASP A 135 9.09 5.71 -10.99
CA ASP A 135 9.55 6.07 -9.65
C ASP A 135 9.14 5.05 -8.59
N SER A 136 7.93 4.49 -8.73
CA SER A 136 7.39 3.49 -7.80
C SER A 136 8.06 2.14 -7.98
N LEU A 137 8.31 1.70 -9.22
CA LEU A 137 9.04 0.46 -9.52
C LEU A 137 10.51 0.53 -9.10
N GLN A 138 11.14 1.70 -9.22
CA GLN A 138 12.53 1.90 -8.79
C GLN A 138 12.72 1.64 -7.29
N ARG A 139 11.71 1.95 -6.45
CA ARG A 139 11.75 1.60 -5.01
C ARG A 139 11.81 0.10 -4.76
N ALA A 140 11.34 -0.71 -5.71
CA ALA A 140 11.43 -2.17 -5.71
C ALA A 140 12.65 -2.69 -6.51
N GLY A 141 13.54 -1.81 -6.97
CA GLY A 141 14.72 -2.17 -7.78
C GLY A 141 14.38 -2.67 -9.18
N LYS A 142 13.24 -2.25 -9.74
CA LYS A 142 12.74 -2.67 -11.06
C LYS A 142 12.58 -1.49 -12.01
N THR A 143 12.64 -1.77 -13.31
CA THR A 143 12.43 -0.80 -14.39
C THR A 143 11.11 -1.05 -15.13
N LEU A 144 10.69 -0.12 -15.99
CA LEU A 144 9.53 -0.33 -16.87
C LEU A 144 9.77 -1.47 -17.88
N GLU A 145 11.01 -1.60 -18.35
CA GLU A 145 11.43 -2.61 -19.32
C GLU A 145 11.32 -4.04 -18.75
N ASP A 146 11.53 -4.21 -17.44
CA ASP A 146 11.35 -5.50 -16.75
C ASP A 146 9.93 -6.09 -16.91
N PHE A 147 8.94 -5.23 -17.25
CA PHE A 147 7.54 -5.59 -17.44
C PHE A 147 7.05 -5.39 -18.89
N GLY A 148 7.97 -5.15 -19.84
CA GLY A 148 7.61 -4.90 -21.24
C GLY A 148 6.84 -3.59 -21.46
N LEU A 149 6.97 -2.62 -20.55
CA LEU A 149 6.35 -1.30 -20.69
C LEU A 149 7.28 -0.34 -21.44
N PRO A 150 6.74 0.65 -22.18
CA PRO A 150 7.55 1.61 -22.91
C PRO A 150 8.39 2.47 -21.95
N PRO A 151 9.64 2.81 -22.32
CA PRO A 151 10.47 3.72 -21.53
C PRO A 151 9.86 5.12 -21.52
N VAL A 152 10.12 5.90 -20.48
CA VAL A 152 9.65 7.29 -20.39
C VAL A 152 10.43 8.15 -21.41
N PRO A 153 9.77 8.78 -22.40
CA PRO A 153 10.41 9.69 -23.34
C PRO A 153 11.10 10.87 -22.63
N ALA A 154 12.30 11.24 -23.10
CA ALA A 154 13.11 12.31 -22.49
C ALA A 154 12.39 13.67 -22.46
N GLU A 155 11.58 13.95 -23.47
CA GLU A 155 10.73 15.14 -23.55
C GLU A 155 9.69 15.21 -22.41
N HIS A 156 9.11 14.07 -22.02
CA HIS A 156 8.15 14.00 -20.94
C HIS A 156 8.83 14.08 -19.57
N GLN A 157 10.06 13.60 -19.43
CA GLN A 157 10.88 13.80 -18.22
C GLN A 157 11.19 15.30 -18.01
N ALA A 158 11.56 16.02 -19.07
CA ALA A 158 11.81 17.45 -19.01
C ALA A 158 10.54 18.26 -18.67
N ALA A 159 9.39 17.90 -19.27
CA ALA A 159 8.10 18.51 -18.96
C ALA A 159 7.69 18.26 -17.49
N ALA A 160 7.93 17.06 -16.96
CA ALA A 160 7.68 16.72 -15.58
C ALA A 160 8.52 17.54 -14.60
N ALA A 161 9.83 17.66 -14.87
CA ALA A 161 10.73 18.46 -14.05
C ALA A 161 10.33 19.95 -14.04
N ALA A 162 9.88 20.49 -15.18
CA ALA A 162 9.37 21.85 -15.28
C ALA A 162 8.07 22.05 -14.47
N LEU A 163 7.15 21.07 -14.52
CA LEU A 163 5.89 21.10 -13.77
C LEU A 163 6.10 20.95 -12.26
N GLU A 164 7.02 20.08 -11.84
CA GLU A 164 7.38 19.90 -10.42
C GLU A 164 8.02 21.16 -9.84
N GLY A 165 8.95 21.80 -10.58
CA GLY A 165 9.53 23.08 -10.18
C GLY A 165 8.48 24.19 -10.06
N ALA A 166 7.54 24.27 -11.01
CA ALA A 166 6.45 25.25 -10.97
C ALA A 166 5.43 24.99 -9.85
N GLU A 167 5.14 23.72 -9.52
CA GLU A 167 4.30 23.36 -8.38
C GLU A 167 4.99 23.63 -7.04
N GLU A 168 6.30 23.40 -6.92
CA GLU A 168 7.08 23.76 -5.73
C GLU A 168 7.04 25.28 -5.50
N LEU A 169 7.24 26.08 -6.55
CA LEU A 169 7.12 27.54 -6.51
C LEU A 169 5.71 28.01 -6.10
N ARG A 170 4.64 27.32 -6.54
CA ARG A 170 3.25 27.61 -6.12
C ARG A 170 2.97 27.22 -4.66
N ARG A 171 3.73 26.28 -4.09
CA ARG A 171 3.64 25.88 -2.66
C ARG A 171 4.47 26.80 -1.75
N LEU A 172 5.36 27.63 -2.30
CA LEU A 172 6.13 28.60 -1.51
C LEU A 172 5.20 29.69 -0.92
N PRO A 173 5.52 30.20 0.29
CA PRO A 173 4.87 31.38 0.82
C PRO A 173 4.88 32.56 -0.17
N PRO A 174 3.84 33.41 -0.21
CA PRO A 174 3.69 34.49 -1.19
C PRO A 174 4.93 35.38 -1.31
N ILE A 175 5.59 35.67 -0.19
CA ILE A 175 6.78 36.53 -0.14
C ILE A 175 7.99 35.94 -0.87
N ILE A 176 8.17 34.61 -0.86
CA ILE A 176 9.29 33.95 -1.54
C ILE A 176 8.99 33.86 -3.04
N ARG A 177 7.72 33.64 -3.40
CA ARG A 177 7.27 33.66 -4.79
C ARG A 177 7.46 35.04 -5.41
N GLU A 178 7.07 36.09 -4.69
CA GLU A 178 7.27 37.49 -5.09
C GLU A 178 8.75 37.84 -5.27
N GLU A 179 9.64 37.33 -4.41
CA GLU A 179 11.10 37.52 -4.53
C GLU A 179 11.72 36.75 -5.70
N VAL A 180 11.23 35.54 -6.03
CA VAL A 180 11.73 34.77 -7.18
C VAL A 180 11.21 35.35 -8.50
N ASP A 181 9.98 35.88 -8.52
CA ASP A 181 9.38 36.58 -9.65
C ASP A 181 9.89 38.03 -9.78
N PHE A 182 10.71 38.51 -8.84
CA PHE A 182 11.18 39.89 -8.80
C PHE A 182 12.23 40.18 -9.88
N ASP A 183 11.86 41.00 -10.87
CA ASP A 183 12.77 41.48 -11.90
C ASP A 183 13.69 42.58 -11.35
N ARG A 184 14.98 42.27 -11.22
CA ARG A 184 16.02 43.25 -10.83
C ARG A 184 16.13 44.42 -11.80
N ALA A 185 15.66 44.30 -13.04
CA ALA A 185 15.67 45.38 -14.01
C ALA A 185 14.65 46.49 -13.70
N ASP A 186 13.61 46.21 -12.91
CA ASP A 186 12.57 47.17 -12.50
C ASP A 186 12.98 48.08 -11.34
N LEU A 187 14.16 47.86 -10.75
CA LEU A 187 14.73 48.65 -9.64
C LEU A 187 15.15 50.08 -10.02
N GLN A 188 14.63 50.62 -11.14
CA GLN A 188 15.06 51.86 -11.80
C GLN A 188 14.69 53.14 -11.05
N HIS A 189 13.71 53.12 -10.15
CA HIS A 189 13.31 54.32 -9.41
C HIS A 189 14.10 54.54 -8.12
N THR A 190 15.20 55.27 -8.28
CA THR A 190 15.73 56.33 -7.40
C THR A 190 15.56 56.16 -5.88
N SER A 191 16.35 55.26 -5.28
CA SER A 191 16.76 55.39 -3.88
C SER A 191 18.25 55.08 -3.73
N GLU A 192 18.90 55.64 -2.71
CA GLU A 192 20.30 55.35 -2.36
C GLU A 192 20.52 53.84 -2.10
N LEU A 193 19.51 53.17 -1.55
CA LEU A 193 19.51 51.72 -1.30
C LEU A 193 19.56 50.92 -2.61
N ALA A 194 18.81 51.34 -3.63
CA ALA A 194 18.79 50.72 -4.96
C ALA A 194 20.15 50.85 -5.68
N GLN A 195 20.89 51.93 -5.42
CA GLN A 195 22.25 52.11 -5.95
C GLN A 195 23.27 51.23 -5.21
N LEU A 196 23.16 51.13 -3.87
CA LEU A 196 24.01 50.26 -3.06
C LEU A 196 23.84 48.77 -3.44
N ILE A 197 22.61 48.32 -3.69
CA ILE A 197 22.31 46.95 -4.12
C ILE A 197 22.91 46.64 -5.51
N ARG A 198 22.97 47.62 -6.42
CA ARG A 198 23.59 47.43 -7.75
C ARG A 198 25.12 47.43 -7.73
N LEU A 199 25.73 48.18 -6.80
CA LEU A 199 27.19 48.29 -6.68
C LEU A 199 27.81 47.16 -5.85
N ALA A 200 27.01 46.46 -5.06
CA ALA A 200 27.46 45.32 -4.28
C ALA A 200 27.81 44.14 -5.22
N ARG A 201 29.10 43.82 -5.33
CA ARG A 201 29.62 42.67 -6.10
C ARG A 201 29.40 41.33 -5.40
N LEU A 202 29.13 41.37 -4.10
CA LEU A 202 28.81 40.25 -3.22
C LEU A 202 27.96 40.82 -2.08
N ILE A 203 26.65 40.58 -2.12
CA ILE A 203 25.82 40.73 -0.93
C ILE A 203 25.89 39.39 -0.24
N VAL A 204 26.64 39.31 0.86
CA VAL A 204 26.54 38.17 1.77
C VAL A 204 25.20 38.33 2.49
N MET A 205 24.13 37.91 1.84
CA MET A 205 23.06 37.30 2.59
C MET A 205 23.64 35.98 3.06
N ASP A 206 23.42 35.64 4.33
CA ASP A 206 23.78 34.33 4.86
C ASP A 206 22.94 33.30 4.09
N GLU A 207 23.47 32.87 2.94
CA GLU A 207 22.78 32.08 1.93
C GLU A 207 22.58 30.67 2.46
N ALA A 208 21.30 30.32 2.63
CA ALA A 208 20.69 29.21 1.92
C ALA A 208 21.51 27.92 1.79
N LYS A 209 21.16 26.93 2.64
CA LYS A 209 20.74 25.57 2.23
C LYS A 209 20.72 24.64 3.44
N ALA A 210 19.67 24.75 4.25
CA ALA A 210 19.02 23.65 4.95
C ALA A 210 17.92 24.25 5.87
N LEU A 211 16.96 23.44 6.32
CA LEU A 211 16.22 23.64 7.58
C LEU A 211 14.84 24.33 7.61
N TYR A 212 14.17 24.67 6.49
CA TYR A 212 12.70 24.91 6.59
C TYR A 212 11.90 23.60 6.62
N THR A 213 12.36 22.60 7.37
CA THR A 213 11.43 21.67 8.01
C THR A 213 10.70 22.46 9.07
N ARG A 214 9.49 22.93 8.74
CA ARG A 214 8.60 23.48 9.76
C ARG A 214 8.20 22.31 10.65
N VAL A 215 8.95 22.10 11.73
CA VAL A 215 8.64 21.08 12.73
C VAL A 215 7.39 21.54 13.45
N HIS A 216 6.24 21.00 13.04
CA HIS A 216 4.97 21.22 13.69
C HIS A 216 4.95 20.37 14.96
N ARG A 217 5.08 21.03 16.11
CA ARG A 217 4.95 20.37 17.40
C ARG A 217 3.49 20.16 17.74
N LEU A 218 3.18 18.96 18.20
CA LEU A 218 1.92 18.65 18.86
C LEU A 218 1.84 19.51 20.13
N ARG A 219 0.72 20.21 20.30
CA ARG A 219 0.47 21.10 21.44
C ARG A 219 -0.55 20.55 22.41
N GLU A 220 -1.40 19.64 21.94
CA GLU A 220 -2.56 19.20 22.69
C GLU A 220 -2.91 17.75 22.33
N ASN A 221 -3.07 16.91 23.35
CA ASN A 221 -3.57 15.56 23.20
C ASN A 221 -5.10 15.56 23.28
N MET A 222 -5.73 15.56 22.11
CA MET A 222 -7.19 15.64 21.99
C MET A 222 -7.92 14.43 22.59
N ARG A 223 -7.27 13.26 22.68
CA ARG A 223 -7.85 12.04 23.28
C ARG A 223 -7.85 12.12 24.80
N ALA A 224 -6.74 12.55 25.40
CA ALA A 224 -6.64 12.77 26.84
C ALA A 224 -7.63 13.85 27.31
N ARG A 225 -7.80 14.94 26.54
CA ARG A 225 -8.78 15.99 26.85
C ARG A 225 -10.23 15.50 26.89
N LEU A 226 -10.61 14.56 26.03
CA LEU A 226 -11.96 13.99 26.00
C LEU A 226 -12.20 12.95 27.09
N ALA A 227 -11.12 12.39 27.65
CA ALA A 227 -11.16 11.35 28.69
C ALA A 227 -11.10 11.92 30.12
N GLN A 228 -11.25 13.24 30.30
CA GLN A 228 -11.21 13.89 31.61
C GLN A 228 -12.41 13.46 32.48
N GLU A 229 -12.19 12.44 33.29
CA GLU A 229 -13.03 12.13 34.45
C GLU A 229 -12.47 12.85 35.69
N GLU A 230 -13.35 13.42 36.52
CA GLU A 230 -12.99 14.33 37.64
C GLU A 230 -11.98 13.77 38.67
N ASN A 231 -11.72 12.45 38.66
CA ASN A 231 -11.00 11.76 39.74
C ASN A 231 -9.56 11.34 39.40
N GLN A 232 -9.10 11.46 38.14
CA GLN A 232 -7.75 11.04 37.68
C GLN A 232 -7.02 12.11 36.85
N GLN A 233 -7.47 13.36 36.98
CA GLN A 233 -7.02 14.48 36.16
C GLN A 233 -5.49 14.69 36.16
N ALA A 234 -4.85 14.59 37.32
CA ALA A 234 -3.41 14.82 37.45
C ALA A 234 -2.55 13.75 36.76
N GLU A 235 -2.93 12.47 36.89
CA GLU A 235 -2.23 11.34 36.25
C GLU A 235 -2.42 11.37 34.73
N LEU A 236 -3.62 11.72 34.27
CA LEU A 236 -3.94 11.86 32.84
C LEU A 236 -3.18 13.04 32.21
N GLU A 237 -3.00 14.14 32.94
CA GLU A 237 -2.22 15.30 32.51
C GLU A 237 -0.72 14.99 32.41
N GLU A 238 -0.17 14.26 33.39
CA GLU A 238 1.22 13.79 33.36
C GLU A 238 1.45 12.85 32.17
N PHE A 239 0.57 11.87 31.97
CA PHE A 239 0.63 10.95 30.84
C PHE A 239 0.46 11.65 29.48
N SER A 240 -0.46 12.61 29.39
CA SER A 240 -0.69 13.42 28.20
C SER A 240 0.54 14.23 27.81
N THR A 241 1.20 14.84 28.80
CA THR A 241 2.43 15.61 28.62
C THR A 241 3.57 14.72 28.13
N TRP A 242 3.74 13.55 28.74
CA TRP A 242 4.74 12.57 28.32
C TRP A 242 4.50 12.09 26.88
N LEU A 243 3.25 11.79 26.49
CA LEU A 243 2.90 11.40 25.12
C LEU A 243 3.20 12.50 24.10
N LEU A 244 2.99 13.77 24.44
CA LEU A 244 3.32 14.90 23.58
C LEU A 244 4.84 15.01 23.36
N GLN A 245 5.64 14.83 24.42
CA GLN A 245 7.09 14.81 24.33
C GLN A 245 7.59 13.64 23.47
N LEU A 246 6.99 12.45 23.62
CA LEU A 246 7.27 11.28 22.77
C LEU A 246 6.96 11.58 21.30
N GLY A 247 5.76 12.11 21.01
CA GLY A 247 5.33 12.44 19.64
C GLY A 247 6.14 13.56 18.99
N ASN A 248 6.68 14.49 19.79
CA ASN A 248 7.55 15.57 19.32
C ASN A 248 9.03 15.19 19.25
N GLY A 249 9.42 13.98 19.70
CA GLY A 249 10.81 13.52 19.73
C GLY A 249 11.68 14.25 20.75
N GLU A 250 11.10 14.72 21.85
CA GLU A 250 11.79 15.49 22.90
C GLU A 250 12.31 14.60 24.05
N LEU A 251 11.90 13.33 24.10
CA LEU A 251 12.33 12.39 25.13
C LEU A 251 13.78 11.93 24.90
N PRO A 252 14.57 11.76 25.98
CA PRO A 252 15.92 11.24 25.86
C PRO A 252 15.90 9.80 25.34
N THR A 253 16.79 9.51 24.40
CA THR A 253 16.99 8.18 23.84
C THR A 253 18.34 7.60 24.23
N ASP A 254 18.41 6.28 24.35
CA ASP A 254 19.68 5.56 24.51
C ASP A 254 20.49 5.47 23.19
N ALA A 255 21.64 4.78 23.23
CA ALA A 255 22.54 4.63 22.08
C ALA A 255 21.90 3.91 20.87
N GLU A 256 20.81 3.19 21.10
CA GLU A 256 20.05 2.48 20.08
C GLU A 256 18.73 3.19 19.71
N GLY A 257 18.54 4.43 20.18
CA GLY A 257 17.37 5.24 19.85
C GLY A 257 16.10 4.84 20.59
N ARG A 258 16.18 4.08 21.69
CA ARG A 258 15.01 3.67 22.47
C ARG A 258 14.70 4.69 23.56
N VAL A 259 13.41 4.87 23.81
CA VAL A 259 12.89 5.74 24.88
C VAL A 259 12.55 4.91 26.10
N THR A 260 12.91 5.39 27.29
CA THR A 260 12.52 4.75 28.55
C THR A 260 11.05 5.03 28.86
N LEU A 261 10.26 3.97 29.10
CA LEU A 261 8.87 4.09 29.52
C LEU A 261 8.78 4.50 31.01
N PRO A 262 7.85 5.41 31.38
CA PRO A 262 7.53 5.70 32.77
C PRO A 262 7.19 4.41 33.54
N PRO A 263 7.67 4.22 34.78
CA PRO A 263 7.40 3.02 35.57
C PRO A 263 5.90 2.73 35.74
N ALA A 264 5.05 3.76 35.79
CA ALA A 264 3.61 3.61 35.88
C ALA A 264 2.96 2.95 34.65
N LEU A 265 3.65 2.92 33.50
CA LEU A 265 3.19 2.29 32.27
C LEU A 265 3.78 0.88 32.06
N VAL A 266 4.67 0.44 32.96
CA VAL A 266 5.36 -0.84 32.86
C VAL A 266 4.79 -1.79 33.90
N LEU A 267 4.27 -2.92 33.43
CA LEU A 267 3.85 -4.02 34.27
C LEU A 267 4.76 -5.22 33.99
N GLU A 268 5.63 -5.54 34.94
CA GLU A 268 6.43 -6.77 34.91
C GLU A 268 5.56 -7.93 35.44
N ALA A 269 4.87 -8.62 34.53
CA ALA A 269 3.95 -9.69 34.87
C ALA A 269 3.94 -10.79 33.82
N GLU A 270 3.65 -12.01 34.27
CA GLU A 270 3.36 -13.15 33.41
C GLU A 270 1.98 -13.00 32.75
N LEU A 271 1.80 -13.64 31.60
CA LEU A 271 0.58 -13.55 30.79
C LEU A 271 -0.73 -13.73 31.59
N PRO A 272 -0.87 -14.69 32.52
CA PRO A 272 -2.10 -14.85 33.30
C PRO A 272 -2.46 -13.62 34.12
N ALA A 273 -1.48 -12.94 34.71
CA ALA A 273 -1.70 -11.77 35.54
C ALA A 273 -2.00 -10.53 34.69
N VAL A 274 -1.44 -10.44 33.48
CA VAL A 274 -1.80 -9.39 32.50
C VAL A 274 -3.26 -9.55 32.05
N ILE A 275 -3.70 -10.78 31.80
CA ILE A 275 -5.08 -11.05 31.38
C ILE A 275 -6.07 -10.77 32.50
N ASP A 276 -5.78 -11.21 33.73
CA ASP A 276 -6.62 -10.91 34.90
C ASP A 276 -6.68 -9.40 35.17
N TRP A 277 -5.55 -8.70 35.08
CA TRP A 277 -5.52 -7.24 35.20
C TRP A 277 -6.34 -6.55 34.09
N THR A 278 -6.22 -7.04 32.85
CA THR A 278 -6.88 -6.41 31.69
C THR A 278 -8.37 -6.68 31.66
N PHE A 279 -8.81 -7.91 31.82
CA PHE A 279 -10.21 -8.30 31.60
C PHE A 279 -10.96 -8.60 32.90
N GLY A 280 -10.25 -8.79 34.02
CA GLY A 280 -10.84 -9.22 35.28
C GLY A 280 -11.51 -10.57 35.13
N ASN A 281 -12.79 -10.65 35.51
CA ASN A 281 -13.59 -11.85 35.33
C ASN A 281 -14.19 -11.88 33.90
N LEU A 282 -13.83 -12.90 33.12
CA LEU A 282 -14.22 -13.10 31.71
C LEU A 282 -15.70 -13.44 31.49
N THR A 283 -16.57 -13.03 32.40
CA THR A 283 -18.00 -13.32 32.37
C THR A 283 -18.83 -12.22 31.73
N ASP A 284 -18.28 -11.00 31.59
CA ASP A 284 -18.99 -9.83 31.07
C ASP A 284 -18.51 -9.45 29.67
N ALA A 285 -19.38 -9.64 28.67
CA ALA A 285 -19.06 -9.38 27.26
C ALA A 285 -18.83 -7.89 26.96
N ASP A 286 -19.53 -6.99 27.65
CA ASP A 286 -19.41 -5.54 27.41
C ASP A 286 -18.07 -5.00 27.92
N SER A 287 -17.63 -5.43 29.11
CA SER A 287 -16.29 -5.14 29.64
C SER A 287 -15.20 -5.63 28.69
N MET A 288 -15.34 -6.83 28.12
CA MET A 288 -14.36 -7.38 27.19
C MET A 288 -14.27 -6.64 25.87
N ALA A 289 -15.41 -6.23 25.29
CA ALA A 289 -15.43 -5.49 24.03
C ALA A 289 -14.74 -4.10 24.15
N SER A 290 -14.64 -3.58 25.38
CA SER A 290 -14.04 -2.27 25.66
C SER A 290 -12.53 -2.28 25.89
N ARG A 291 -11.90 -3.46 25.97
CA ARG A 291 -10.48 -3.62 26.36
C ARG A 291 -9.72 -4.47 25.35
N ALA A 292 -8.43 -4.21 25.19
CA ALA A 292 -7.59 -4.93 24.24
C ALA A 292 -6.16 -5.08 24.75
N VAL A 293 -5.53 -6.22 24.43
CA VAL A 293 -4.10 -6.45 24.61
C VAL A 293 -3.43 -6.29 23.25
N LEU A 294 -2.44 -5.41 23.18
CA LEU A 294 -1.63 -5.19 21.97
C LEU A 294 -0.26 -5.84 22.16
N ALA A 295 0.22 -6.56 21.14
CA ALA A 295 1.52 -7.20 21.16
C ALA A 295 2.33 -6.88 19.89
N PRO A 296 3.67 -6.86 19.96
CA PRO A 296 4.51 -6.45 18.84
C PRO A 296 4.57 -7.47 17.68
N THR A 297 4.20 -8.73 17.91
CA THR A 297 4.22 -9.79 16.90
C THR A 297 2.94 -10.61 16.88
N ASN A 298 2.54 -11.09 15.70
CA ASN A 298 1.37 -11.96 15.56
C ASN A 298 1.51 -13.27 16.36
N SER A 299 2.72 -13.84 16.46
CA SER A 299 2.94 -15.04 17.29
C SER A 299 2.63 -14.81 18.77
N THR A 300 2.92 -13.59 19.28
CA THR A 300 2.55 -13.23 20.66
C THR A 300 1.04 -13.03 20.77
N VAL A 301 0.41 -12.40 19.77
CA VAL A 301 -1.06 -12.27 19.70
C VAL A 301 -1.74 -13.64 19.70
N ASP A 302 -1.26 -14.60 18.91
CA ASP A 302 -1.81 -15.95 18.82
C ASP A 302 -1.71 -16.67 20.18
N SER A 303 -0.57 -16.52 20.87
CA SER A 303 -0.37 -17.11 22.20
C SER A 303 -1.33 -16.52 23.25
N VAL A 304 -1.54 -15.20 23.20
CA VAL A 304 -2.48 -14.48 24.07
C VAL A 304 -3.91 -14.91 23.78
N ASN A 305 -4.31 -14.92 22.52
CA ASN A 305 -5.65 -15.28 22.09
C ASN A 305 -5.98 -16.74 22.46
N SER A 306 -5.06 -17.68 22.20
CA SER A 306 -5.23 -19.07 22.60
C SER A 306 -5.43 -19.21 24.12
N TYR A 307 -4.61 -18.51 24.91
CA TYR A 307 -4.74 -18.54 26.37
C TYR A 307 -6.09 -18.00 26.84
N VAL A 308 -6.55 -16.86 26.28
CA VAL A 308 -7.86 -16.26 26.62
C VAL A 308 -9.02 -17.17 26.20
N THR A 309 -8.92 -17.82 25.05
CA THR A 309 -9.92 -18.79 24.58
C THR A 309 -10.03 -20.00 25.52
N ASP A 310 -8.90 -20.53 26.00
CA ASP A 310 -8.88 -21.71 26.87
C ASP A 310 -9.55 -21.47 28.25
N ILE A 311 -9.44 -20.26 28.78
CA ILE A 311 -10.03 -19.88 30.07
C ILE A 311 -11.47 -19.34 29.92
N PHE A 312 -11.97 -19.23 28.69
CA PHE A 312 -13.25 -18.58 28.43
C PHE A 312 -14.44 -19.43 28.88
N PRO A 313 -15.40 -18.89 29.66
CA PRO A 313 -16.57 -19.64 30.09
C PRO A 313 -17.59 -19.76 28.94
N GLY A 314 -17.50 -20.83 28.16
CA GLY A 314 -18.39 -21.03 27.02
C GLY A 314 -18.22 -22.37 26.33
N GLN A 315 -19.07 -22.65 25.34
CA GLN A 315 -18.84 -23.76 24.43
C GLN A 315 -18.05 -23.23 23.24
N ALA A 316 -16.89 -23.83 22.98
CA ALA A 316 -16.09 -23.53 21.79
C ALA A 316 -16.87 -23.93 20.53
N VAL A 317 -16.79 -23.09 19.50
CA VAL A 317 -17.41 -23.30 18.19
C VAL A 317 -16.32 -23.11 17.15
N GLU A 318 -15.89 -24.23 16.57
CA GLU A 318 -14.91 -24.20 15.50
C GLU A 318 -15.57 -23.73 14.19
N CYS A 319 -15.25 -22.49 13.80
CA CYS A 319 -15.62 -21.93 12.53
C CYS A 319 -14.54 -22.21 11.49
N LEU A 320 -14.78 -23.18 10.61
CA LEU A 320 -13.86 -23.48 9.51
C LEU A 320 -14.03 -22.47 8.38
N SER A 321 -12.93 -21.85 7.94
CA SER A 321 -12.95 -21.05 6.71
C SER A 321 -13.10 -21.96 5.51
N ALA A 322 -14.00 -21.61 4.59
CA ALA A 322 -14.13 -22.26 3.29
C ALA A 322 -13.39 -21.42 2.24
N ASP A 323 -12.22 -21.88 1.83
CA ASP A 323 -11.49 -21.31 0.70
C ASP A 323 -11.95 -22.02 -0.57
N ASP A 324 -12.75 -21.33 -1.40
CA ASP A 324 -13.11 -21.83 -2.72
C ASP A 324 -12.22 -21.19 -3.79
N THR A 325 -11.77 -21.99 -4.76
CA THR A 325 -10.99 -21.51 -5.89
C THR A 325 -11.92 -21.33 -7.07
N VAL A 326 -12.19 -20.09 -7.45
CA VAL A 326 -12.98 -19.82 -8.67
C VAL A 326 -12.10 -20.10 -9.88
N GLY A 327 -12.42 -21.17 -10.60
CA GLY A 327 -11.78 -21.56 -11.85
C GLY A 327 -12.15 -22.99 -12.24
N GLU A 328 -12.87 -23.15 -13.34
CA GLU A 328 -12.98 -24.45 -14.03
C GLU A 328 -11.61 -24.78 -14.61
N GLU A 329 -10.82 -25.57 -13.89
CA GLU A 329 -10.02 -26.69 -14.38
C GLU A 329 -9.17 -27.24 -13.23
N GLN A 330 -9.27 -28.54 -13.03
CA GLN A 330 -8.61 -29.29 -11.96
C GLN A 330 -7.10 -29.36 -12.21
N GLU A 331 -6.33 -28.38 -11.75
CA GLU A 331 -4.91 -28.60 -11.45
C GLU A 331 -4.69 -28.78 -9.93
N PRO A 332 -3.94 -29.81 -9.50
CA PRO A 332 -3.62 -30.01 -8.10
C PRO A 332 -2.63 -28.93 -7.63
N VAL A 333 -3.15 -27.84 -7.08
CA VAL A 333 -2.35 -26.79 -6.45
C VAL A 333 -1.54 -27.40 -5.29
N PRO A 334 -0.20 -27.28 -5.26
CA PRO A 334 0.61 -27.74 -4.13
C PRO A 334 0.14 -27.06 -2.84
N GLN A 335 -0.11 -27.84 -1.78
CA GLN A 335 -0.71 -27.36 -0.53
C GLN A 335 0.00 -26.13 0.06
N ASP A 336 1.32 -26.02 -0.10
CA ASP A 336 2.13 -24.86 0.35
C ASP A 336 1.73 -23.52 -0.30
N SER A 337 1.11 -23.55 -1.48
CA SER A 337 0.72 -22.34 -2.22
C SER A 337 -0.58 -21.71 -1.70
N ARG A 338 -1.42 -22.47 -0.98
CA ARG A 338 -2.63 -21.95 -0.33
C ARG A 338 -2.30 -21.09 0.89
N HIS A 339 -1.28 -21.44 1.66
CA HIS A 339 -0.90 -20.70 2.87
C HIS A 339 -0.33 -19.31 2.58
N ARG A 340 0.24 -19.08 1.39
CA ARG A 340 0.88 -17.81 1.01
C ARG A 340 -0.06 -16.76 0.41
N ARG A 341 -1.29 -17.15 0.03
CA ARG A 341 -2.28 -16.24 -0.59
C ARG A 341 -3.21 -15.57 0.42
N SER A 342 -3.08 -15.88 1.71
CA SER A 342 -3.72 -15.08 2.76
C SER A 342 -3.03 -13.72 2.80
N THR A 343 -3.80 -12.66 2.58
CA THR A 343 -3.35 -11.28 2.60
C THR A 343 -2.58 -11.00 3.89
N GLY A 344 -1.37 -10.43 3.74
CA GLY A 344 -0.55 -10.00 4.88
C GLY A 344 -1.37 -9.06 5.78
N GLY A 345 -1.84 -9.59 6.90
CA GLY A 345 -2.75 -8.89 7.81
C GLY A 345 -3.75 -9.79 8.53
N LEU A 346 -4.00 -11.01 8.06
CA LEU A 346 -4.82 -12.00 8.75
C LEU A 346 -3.98 -13.25 9.08
N PRO A 347 -4.05 -13.80 10.29
CA PRO A 347 -3.28 -14.99 10.65
C PRO A 347 -3.71 -16.16 9.75
N GLY A 348 -2.73 -16.74 9.06
CA GLY A 348 -2.94 -17.84 8.13
C GLY A 348 -3.16 -19.15 8.87
N ARG A 349 -4.27 -19.84 8.56
CA ARG A 349 -4.68 -21.20 8.95
C ARG A 349 -4.68 -21.45 10.47
N LEU A 350 -5.91 -21.59 10.99
CA LEU A 350 -6.33 -21.54 12.39
C LEU A 350 -6.46 -20.12 12.92
N THR A 351 -7.40 -19.37 12.34
CA THR A 351 -8.21 -18.53 13.21
C THR A 351 -9.15 -19.45 13.98
N HIS A 352 -8.79 -19.85 15.21
CA HIS A 352 -9.82 -20.09 16.21
C HIS A 352 -10.47 -18.73 16.50
N PHE A 353 -11.37 -18.31 15.63
CA PHE A 353 -12.43 -17.37 16.02
C PHE A 353 -13.48 -18.22 16.72
N ASP A 354 -13.27 -18.47 18.00
CA ASP A 354 -14.36 -18.91 18.87
C ASP A 354 -15.28 -17.71 19.08
N ALA A 355 -16.24 -17.55 18.16
CA ALA A 355 -17.38 -16.70 18.40
C ALA A 355 -18.24 -17.39 19.47
N VAL A 356 -18.06 -17.01 20.73
CA VAL A 356 -18.91 -17.50 21.82
C VAL A 356 -20.24 -16.78 21.77
N ALA A 357 -21.17 -17.32 20.99
CA ALA A 357 -22.56 -16.92 21.00
C ALA A 357 -23.29 -17.59 22.17
N ARG A 358 -23.85 -16.80 23.11
CA ARG A 358 -24.94 -17.27 23.96
C ARG A 358 -26.26 -16.65 23.51
N GLY A 359 -27.01 -17.47 22.76
CA GLY A 359 -28.44 -17.70 22.95
C GLY A 359 -29.40 -16.50 22.81
N ALA A 360 -29.91 -16.31 21.60
CA ALA A 360 -31.35 -16.23 21.43
C ALA A 360 -31.75 -17.08 20.21
N ASP A 361 -32.45 -18.17 20.49
CA ASP A 361 -33.15 -18.99 19.50
C ASP A 361 -33.91 -18.10 18.51
N LYS A 362 -33.51 -18.15 17.24
CA LYS A 362 -34.42 -18.02 16.09
C LYS A 362 -33.71 -18.47 14.82
N ALA A 363 -34.11 -19.66 14.39
CA ALA A 363 -34.06 -20.22 13.04
C ALA A 363 -33.40 -19.35 11.97
N LEU A 364 -32.30 -19.88 11.41
CA LEU A 364 -31.81 -19.53 10.09
C LEU A 364 -32.90 -19.81 9.04
N PRO A 365 -33.30 -18.86 8.16
CA PRO A 365 -33.87 -19.20 6.86
C PRO A 365 -32.80 -19.08 5.76
N PRO A 366 -32.98 -19.78 4.62
CA PRO A 366 -31.95 -19.95 3.61
C PRO A 366 -31.80 -18.73 2.70
N ALA A 367 -30.63 -18.64 2.08
CA ALA A 367 -30.24 -17.66 1.08
C ALA A 367 -31.29 -17.45 -0.03
N ARG A 368 -31.63 -16.18 -0.33
CA ARG A 368 -32.10 -15.72 -1.64
C ARG A 368 -31.75 -14.23 -1.80
N GLY A 369 -31.23 -13.88 -2.97
CA GLY A 369 -30.65 -12.59 -3.27
C GLY A 369 -31.65 -11.46 -3.57
N VAL A 370 -31.06 -10.45 -4.22
CA VAL A 370 -31.66 -9.31 -4.92
C VAL A 370 -31.96 -8.07 -4.06
N GLU A 371 -31.19 -7.02 -4.40
CA GLU A 371 -31.47 -5.56 -4.41
C GLU A 371 -32.24 -4.92 -3.26
N PHE A 372 -31.82 -3.72 -2.82
CA PHE A 372 -32.70 -2.55 -2.85
C PHE A 372 -31.91 -1.23 -2.77
N SER A 373 -32.29 -0.32 -3.68
CA SER A 373 -32.03 1.12 -3.69
C SER A 373 -32.64 1.84 -2.48
N PRO A 374 -32.24 3.11 -2.22
CA PRO A 374 -32.49 3.83 -0.97
C PRO A 374 -33.88 4.48 -0.95
N LEU A 375 -34.45 4.73 0.23
CA LEU A 375 -35.24 5.94 0.58
C LEU A 375 -35.84 5.88 2.01
N LEU A 376 -35.68 7.04 2.69
CA LEU A 376 -36.61 7.70 3.63
C LEU A 376 -36.68 7.30 5.12
N THR A 377 -36.09 8.21 5.93
CA THR A 377 -36.63 8.92 7.12
C THR A 377 -37.68 8.26 8.02
N PRO A 378 -37.61 8.56 9.34
CA PRO A 378 -38.79 8.79 10.14
C PRO A 378 -38.85 10.21 10.70
N ALA A 379 -40.03 10.81 10.57
CA ALA A 379 -40.45 12.02 11.24
C ALA A 379 -40.68 11.81 12.73
N GLY A 380 -40.20 12.76 13.53
CA GLY A 380 -40.96 13.42 14.62
C GLY A 380 -41.10 12.71 15.97
N ARG A 381 -40.75 13.42 17.05
CA ARG A 381 -41.76 14.09 17.90
C ARG A 381 -41.15 14.96 19.03
N ARG A 382 -41.67 16.20 19.06
CA ARG A 382 -42.03 17.07 20.22
C ARG A 382 -40.86 17.62 21.06
N ALA A 383 -40.81 18.89 21.43
CA ALA A 383 -41.86 19.90 21.58
C ALA A 383 -41.66 21.14 20.70
#